data_AF-A0A1M3T016-F1
#
_entry.id   AF-A0A1M3T016-F1
#
_cell.length_a   1.000
_cell.length_b   1.000
_cell.length_c   1.000
_cell.angle_alpha   90.00
_cell.angle_beta   90.00
_cell.angle_gamma   90.00
#
_symmetry.space_group_name_H-M   'P 1'
#
loop_
_entity.id
_entity.type
_entity.pdbx_description
1 polymer ?
#
loop_
_entity_poly.entity_id
_entity_poly.type
_entity_poly.pdbx_seq_one_letter_code
_entity_poly.pdbx_strand_id
1 'polypeptide(L)'
;ERPTYSPARHDLPEINLIDHQIALARGTTMALETTRVRLRNAKKTGPRSLRDTLEEKWRQWKRQEDENRFFRTCLKIFDDLAAVAGEVSDDLILQHEFEPEVSPVGNRRILVGMRKLQVALADSHGKEARAREEWDPRLNLPDIHAPLPQWI
;
A
#
# COMPACT_ATOMS: atom_id res chain seq x y z
N GLU A 1 20.89 -80.61 11.07
CA GLU A 1 19.96 -79.70 11.76
C GLU A 1 20.23 -78.28 11.24
N ARG A 2 19.21 -77.58 10.71
CA ARG A 2 19.35 -76.19 10.22
C ARG A 2 18.75 -75.25 11.28
N PRO A 3 19.42 -74.17 11.67
CA PRO A 3 18.87 -73.24 12.65
C PRO A 3 17.84 -72.34 11.97
N THR A 4 16.63 -72.31 12.52
CA THR A 4 15.57 -71.38 12.15
C THR A 4 15.93 -69.99 12.69
N TYR A 5 16.41 -69.11 11.82
CA TYR A 5 16.53 -67.68 12.13
C TYR A 5 15.13 -67.07 12.12
N SER A 6 14.61 -66.74 13.30
CA SER A 6 13.47 -65.83 13.43
C SER A 6 13.90 -64.44 12.96
N PRO A 7 13.17 -63.75 12.05
CA PRO A 7 13.54 -62.40 11.68
C PRO A 7 13.31 -61.50 12.90
N ALA A 8 14.34 -60.75 13.28
CA ALA A 8 14.27 -59.75 14.32
C ALA A 8 13.09 -58.81 14.00
N ARG A 9 12.18 -58.63 14.97
CA ARG A 9 11.15 -57.60 14.90
C ARG A 9 11.87 -56.32 14.53
N HIS A 10 11.55 -55.78 13.36
CA HIS A 10 12.07 -54.48 12.98
C HIS A 10 11.40 -53.49 13.94
N ASP A 11 12.13 -53.07 14.96
CA ASP A 11 11.72 -52.00 15.83
C ASP A 11 11.51 -50.78 14.94
N LEU A 12 10.25 -50.41 14.74
CA LEU A 12 9.89 -49.16 14.09
C LEU A 12 10.69 -48.05 14.77
N PRO A 13 11.17 -47.02 14.04
CA PRO A 13 11.84 -45.91 14.70
C PRO A 13 10.89 -45.36 15.75
N GLU A 14 11.33 -45.41 17.01
CA GLU A 14 10.60 -44.86 18.14
C GLU A 14 10.55 -43.35 17.91
N ILE A 15 9.47 -42.88 17.26
CA ILE A 15 9.26 -41.46 17.06
C ILE A 15 9.21 -40.89 18.47
N ASN A 16 10.21 -40.09 18.82
CA ASN A 16 10.29 -39.43 20.12
C ASN A 16 8.91 -38.85 20.45
N LEU A 17 8.39 -39.15 21.63
CA LEU A 17 7.07 -38.70 22.07
C LEU A 17 6.90 -37.19 21.82
N ILE A 18 7.99 -36.44 22.01
CA ILE A 18 8.05 -35.00 21.74
C ILE A 18 7.89 -34.71 20.25
N ASP A 19 8.59 -35.41 19.35
CA ASP A 19 8.46 -35.22 17.91
C ASP A 19 7.07 -35.60 17.40
N HIS A 20 6.46 -36.63 17.98
CA HIS A 20 5.07 -36.99 17.70
C HIS A 20 4.10 -35.89 18.16
N GLN A 21 4.28 -35.35 19.36
CA GLN A 21 3.48 -34.23 19.87
C GLN A 21 3.66 -32.96 19.03
N ILE A 22 4.89 -32.67 18.61
CA ILE A 22 5.21 -31.55 17.71
C ILE A 22 4.51 -31.75 16.35
N ALA A 23 4.56 -32.97 15.79
CA ALA A 23 3.89 -33.31 14.54
C ALA A 23 2.36 -33.16 14.66
N LEU A 24 1.76 -33.65 15.75
CA LEU A 24 0.33 -33.47 16.06
C LEU A 24 -0.03 -31.98 16.24
N ALA A 25 0.91 -31.18 16.77
CA ALA A 25 0.81 -29.72 16.86
C ALA A 25 1.26 -28.99 15.58
N ARG A 26 1.35 -29.69 14.43
CA ARG A 26 1.74 -29.14 13.11
C ARG A 26 3.07 -28.41 13.12
N GLY A 27 4.08 -28.96 13.81
CA GLY A 27 5.40 -28.35 13.95
C GLY A 27 5.45 -27.21 14.98
N THR A 28 4.38 -26.96 15.74
CA THR A 28 4.39 -25.93 16.78
C THR A 28 4.98 -26.47 18.07
N THR A 29 6.11 -25.91 18.49
CA THR A 29 6.76 -26.17 19.79
C THR A 29 6.37 -25.16 20.87
N MET A 30 5.52 -24.19 20.54
CA MET A 30 5.08 -23.11 21.45
C MET A 30 3.77 -23.47 22.16
N ALA A 31 3.74 -23.21 23.46
CA ALA A 31 2.56 -23.14 24.31
C ALA A 31 1.55 -22.08 23.80
N LEU A 32 0.64 -22.45 22.89
CA LEU A 32 -0.30 -21.53 22.25
C LEU A 32 -1.21 -20.81 23.25
N GLU A 33 -1.47 -21.43 24.40
CA GLU A 33 -2.20 -20.91 25.55
C GLU A 33 -1.53 -19.71 26.21
N THR A 34 -0.19 -19.58 26.16
CA THR A 34 0.55 -18.43 26.71
C THR A 34 0.80 -17.34 25.67
N THR A 35 0.45 -17.60 24.40
CA THR A 35 0.67 -16.67 23.29
C THR A 35 -0.49 -15.69 23.10
N ARG A 36 -0.17 -14.49 22.60
CA ARG A 36 -1.16 -13.44 22.29
C ARG A 36 -2.28 -13.99 21.39
N VAL A 37 -3.52 -13.62 21.69
CA VAL A 37 -4.75 -14.12 21.05
C VAL A 37 -4.70 -14.09 19.51
N ARG A 38 -4.13 -13.04 18.91
CA ARG A 38 -3.97 -12.92 17.44
C ARG A 38 -3.08 -14.04 16.85
N LEU A 39 -1.95 -14.32 17.51
CA LEU A 39 -1.01 -15.35 17.06
C LEU A 39 -1.59 -16.75 17.29
N ARG A 40 -2.29 -16.93 18.41
CA ARG A 40 -3.03 -18.16 18.72
C ARG A 40 -4.08 -18.47 17.66
N ASN A 41 -4.86 -17.46 17.24
CA ASN A 41 -5.88 -17.63 16.20
C ASN A 41 -5.26 -17.93 14.83
N ALA A 42 -4.18 -17.24 14.46
CA ALA A 42 -3.47 -17.47 13.20
C ALA A 42 -2.85 -18.88 13.11
N LYS A 43 -2.37 -19.44 14.23
CA LYS A 43 -1.85 -20.82 14.27
C LYS A 43 -2.94 -21.89 14.37
N LYS A 44 -4.12 -21.57 14.90
CA LYS A 44 -5.30 -22.46 14.93
C LYS A 44 -5.90 -22.65 13.54
N THR A 45 -5.94 -21.60 12.72
CA THR A 45 -6.20 -21.73 11.29
C THR A 45 -5.08 -22.57 10.68
N GLY A 46 -5.42 -23.74 10.14
CA GLY A 46 -4.43 -24.61 9.50
C GLY A 46 -3.74 -23.94 8.31
N PRO A 47 -2.70 -24.58 7.75
CA PRO A 47 -2.09 -24.12 6.51
C PRO A 47 -3.19 -23.89 5.49
N ARG A 48 -3.31 -22.65 4.97
CA ARG A 48 -4.19 -22.38 3.83
C ARG A 48 -3.76 -23.28 2.69
N SER A 49 -4.71 -23.75 1.88
CA SER A 49 -4.33 -24.48 0.69
C SER A 49 -3.45 -23.59 -0.20
N LEU A 50 -2.57 -24.20 -0.99
CA LEU A 50 -1.74 -23.44 -1.94
C LEU A 50 -2.63 -22.58 -2.86
N ARG A 51 -3.79 -23.11 -3.25
CA ARG A 51 -4.81 -22.40 -4.03
C ARG A 51 -5.33 -21.15 -3.31
N ASP A 52 -5.77 -21.28 -2.05
CA ASP A 52 -6.29 -20.13 -1.28
C ASP A 52 -5.21 -19.06 -1.07
N THR A 53 -3.95 -19.49 -0.94
CA THR A 53 -2.81 -18.59 -0.77
C THR A 53 -2.54 -17.81 -2.05
N LEU A 54 -2.57 -18.48 -3.21
CA LEU A 54 -2.42 -17.83 -4.52
C LEU A 54 -3.57 -16.85 -4.80
N GLU A 55 -4.81 -17.24 -4.54
CA GLU A 55 -5.99 -16.38 -4.72
C GLU A 55 -5.93 -15.13 -3.81
N GLU A 56 -5.50 -15.27 -2.56
CA GLU A 56 -5.27 -14.13 -1.68
C GLU A 56 -4.15 -13.22 -2.18
N LYS A 57 -3.01 -13.80 -2.60
CA LYS A 57 -1.87 -13.02 -3.12
C LYS A 57 -2.24 -12.25 -4.37
N TRP A 58 -3.03 -12.86 -5.26
CA TRP A 58 -3.52 -12.20 -6.46
C TRP A 58 -4.44 -11.03 -6.12
N ARG A 59 -5.36 -11.19 -5.16
CA ARG A 59 -6.21 -10.10 -4.66
C ARG A 59 -5.40 -8.97 -4.00
N GLN A 60 -4.35 -9.30 -3.26
CA GLN A 60 -3.44 -8.31 -2.67
C GLN A 60 -2.69 -7.53 -3.76
N TRP A 61 -2.11 -8.24 -4.72
CA TRP A 61 -1.38 -7.64 -5.83
C TRP A 61 -2.27 -6.69 -6.63
N LYS A 62 -3.50 -7.12 -6.95
CA LYS A 62 -4.44 -6.27 -7.69
C LYS A 62 -4.76 -4.98 -6.95
N ARG A 63 -5.01 -5.05 -5.63
CA ARG A 63 -5.21 -3.85 -4.79
C ARG A 63 -3.99 -2.92 -4.80
N GLN A 64 -2.79 -3.47 -4.66
CA GLN A 64 -1.56 -2.68 -4.71
C GLN A 64 -1.34 -2.02 -6.07
N GLU A 65 -1.67 -2.71 -7.16
CA GLU A 65 -1.54 -2.14 -8.51
C GLU A 65 -2.53 -0.98 -8.72
N ASP A 66 -3.75 -1.10 -8.20
CA ASP A 66 -4.76 -0.04 -8.27
C ASP A 66 -4.39 1.16 -7.37
N GLU A 67 -3.86 0.91 -6.17
CA GLU A 67 -3.33 1.95 -5.26
C GLU A 67 -2.11 2.66 -5.86
N ASN A 68 -1.14 1.91 -6.41
CA ASN A 68 0.02 2.49 -7.09
C ASN A 68 -0.40 3.34 -8.29
N ARG A 69 -1.43 2.94 -9.03
CA ARG A 69 -1.98 3.72 -10.14
C ARG A 69 -2.53 5.05 -9.64
N PHE A 70 -3.31 5.05 -8.56
CA PHE A 70 -3.83 6.28 -7.95
C PHE A 70 -2.69 7.23 -7.56
N PHE A 71 -1.68 6.76 -6.81
CA PHE A 71 -0.57 7.60 -6.40
C PHE A 71 0.28 8.11 -7.56
N ARG A 72 0.49 7.31 -8.61
CA ARG A 72 1.14 7.78 -9.84
C ARG A 72 0.35 8.91 -10.51
N THR A 73 -0.99 8.81 -10.52
CA THR A 73 -1.85 9.88 -11.05
C THR A 73 -1.74 11.14 -10.19
N CYS A 74 -1.80 11.03 -8.86
CA CYS A 74 -1.62 12.18 -7.96
C CYS A 74 -0.25 12.86 -8.15
N LEU A 75 0.82 12.07 -8.26
CA LEU A 75 2.16 12.61 -8.52
C LEU A 75 2.19 13.39 -9.84
N LYS A 76 1.59 12.85 -10.91
CA LYS A 76 1.52 13.56 -12.18
C LYS A 76 0.74 14.88 -12.09
N ILE A 77 -0.39 14.89 -11.37
CA ILE A 77 -1.17 16.11 -11.16
C ILE A 77 -0.34 17.16 -10.39
N PHE A 78 0.42 16.72 -9.39
CA PHE A 78 1.33 17.58 -8.65
C PHE A 78 2.44 18.14 -9.55
N ASP A 79 3.07 17.30 -10.37
CA ASP A 79 4.11 17.72 -11.32
C ASP A 79 3.58 18.76 -12.32
N ASP A 80 2.36 18.55 -12.83
CA ASP A 80 1.70 19.51 -13.73
C ASP A 80 1.47 20.87 -13.01
N LEU A 81 1.02 20.86 -11.75
CA LEU A 81 0.84 22.07 -10.95
C LEU A 81 2.17 22.76 -10.63
N ALA A 82 3.19 21.98 -10.29
CA ALA A 82 4.54 22.47 -10.01
C ALA A 82 5.17 23.11 -11.25
N ALA A 83 4.95 22.56 -12.44
CA ALA A 83 5.39 23.16 -13.69
C ALA A 83 4.76 24.55 -13.91
N VAL A 84 3.44 24.69 -13.69
CA VAL A 84 2.77 26.00 -13.77
C VAL A 84 3.33 26.98 -12.75
N ALA A 85 3.61 26.51 -11.52
CA ALA A 85 4.22 27.34 -10.48
C ALA A 85 5.64 27.78 -10.84
N GLY A 86 6.42 26.89 -11.45
CA GLY A 86 7.74 27.19 -12.01
C GLY A 86 7.65 28.29 -13.07
N GLU A 87 6.78 28.12 -14.07
CA GLU A 87 6.60 29.12 -15.14
C GLU A 87 6.21 30.51 -14.59
N VAL A 88 5.28 30.58 -13.63
CA VAL A 88 4.88 31.86 -13.00
C VAL A 88 6.03 32.45 -12.21
N SER A 89 6.83 31.62 -11.53
CA SER A 89 7.99 32.08 -10.78
C SER A 89 9.06 32.66 -11.70
N ASP A 90 9.38 31.96 -12.78
CA ASP A 90 10.36 32.40 -13.79
C ASP A 90 9.92 33.74 -14.43
N ASP A 91 8.64 33.86 -14.81
CA ASP A 91 8.08 35.10 -15.37
C ASP A 91 8.25 36.30 -14.42
N LEU A 92 8.02 36.08 -13.12
CA LEU A 92 8.14 37.11 -12.10
C LEU A 92 9.60 37.46 -11.77
N ILE A 93 10.49 36.46 -11.75
CA ILE A 93 11.94 36.65 -11.57
C ILE A 93 12.49 37.48 -12.72
N LEU A 94 12.17 37.10 -13.97
CA LEU A 94 12.61 37.84 -15.15
C LEU A 94 12.12 39.29 -15.12
N GLN A 95 10.87 39.53 -14.73
CA GLN A 95 10.40 40.89 -14.57
C GLN A 95 11.20 41.65 -13.50
N HIS A 96 11.48 41.04 -12.35
CA HIS A 96 12.23 41.70 -11.30
C HIS A 96 13.66 42.06 -11.73
N GLU A 97 14.31 41.18 -12.49
CA GLU A 97 15.69 41.39 -12.96
C GLU A 97 15.80 42.42 -14.09
N PHE A 98 14.86 42.41 -15.05
CA PHE A 98 14.93 43.25 -16.25
C PHE A 98 14.08 44.52 -16.20
N GLU A 99 13.06 44.57 -15.32
CA GLU A 99 12.13 45.69 -15.19
C GLU A 99 11.87 46.04 -13.69
N PRO A 100 12.92 46.29 -12.87
CA PRO A 100 12.79 46.45 -11.42
C PRO A 100 11.98 47.69 -11.00
N GLU A 101 11.88 48.70 -11.87
CA GLU A 101 11.14 49.93 -11.59
C GLU A 101 9.61 49.74 -11.66
N VAL A 102 9.15 48.61 -12.21
CA VAL A 102 7.71 48.34 -12.31
C VAL A 102 7.17 48.02 -10.91
N SER A 103 6.29 48.89 -10.41
CA SER A 103 5.61 48.67 -9.13
C SER A 103 4.91 47.31 -9.10
N PRO A 104 5.03 46.55 -8.00
CA PRO A 104 4.27 45.31 -7.82
C PRO A 104 2.78 45.57 -7.61
N VAL A 105 2.40 46.77 -7.16
CA VAL A 105 1.00 47.12 -6.90
C VAL A 105 0.28 47.39 -8.22
N GLY A 106 -0.76 46.60 -8.50
CA GLY A 106 -1.51 46.70 -9.77
C GLY A 106 -0.77 46.11 -10.96
N ASN A 107 0.32 45.38 -10.72
CA ASN A 107 1.10 44.79 -11.80
C ASN A 107 0.29 43.72 -12.54
N ARG A 108 0.11 43.92 -13.85
CA ARG A 108 -0.65 43.01 -14.71
C ARG A 108 -0.06 41.60 -14.72
N ARG A 109 1.27 41.43 -14.71
CA ARG A 109 1.92 40.11 -14.74
C ARG A 109 1.68 39.35 -13.43
N ILE A 110 1.72 40.03 -12.27
CA ILE A 110 1.37 39.42 -10.98
C ILE A 110 -0.09 38.95 -10.98
N LEU A 111 -1.02 39.80 -11.44
CA LEU A 111 -2.45 39.42 -11.52
C LEU A 111 -2.68 38.23 -12.47
N VAL A 112 -1.98 38.19 -13.59
CA VAL A 112 -2.02 37.07 -14.54
C VAL A 112 -1.44 35.80 -13.92
N GLY A 113 -0.29 35.88 -13.26
CA GLY A 113 0.35 34.77 -12.56
C GLY A 113 -0.55 34.20 -11.46
N MET A 114 -1.11 35.05 -10.60
CA MET A 114 -2.07 34.64 -9.56
C MET A 114 -3.28 33.91 -10.16
N ARG A 115 -3.86 34.44 -11.25
CA ARG A 115 -4.99 33.79 -11.92
C ARG A 115 -4.58 32.43 -12.52
N LYS A 116 -3.40 32.33 -13.12
CA LYS A 116 -2.88 31.09 -13.70
C LYS A 116 -2.72 30.01 -12.62
N LEU A 117 -2.16 30.36 -11.47
CA LEU A 117 -2.04 29.47 -10.30
C LEU A 117 -3.40 29.04 -9.76
N GLN A 118 -4.35 29.97 -9.61
CA GLN A 118 -5.70 29.65 -9.13
C GLN A 118 -6.43 28.67 -10.05
N VAL A 119 -6.33 28.87 -11.37
CA VAL A 119 -6.93 27.96 -12.35
C VAL A 119 -6.25 26.59 -12.31
N ALA A 120 -4.92 26.54 -12.27
CA ALA A 120 -4.18 25.29 -12.19
C ALA A 120 -4.50 24.51 -10.91
N LEU A 121 -4.63 25.20 -9.77
CA LEU A 121 -5.00 24.60 -8.50
C LEU A 121 -6.44 24.06 -8.50
N ALA A 122 -7.38 24.80 -9.11
CA ALA A 122 -8.75 24.33 -9.24
C ALA A 122 -8.83 23.09 -10.15
N ASP A 123 -8.08 23.08 -11.26
CA ASP A 123 -7.99 21.93 -12.17
C ASP A 123 -7.29 20.73 -11.50
N SER A 124 -6.22 20.94 -10.73
CA SER A 124 -5.53 19.87 -10.00
C SER A 124 -6.46 19.20 -9.00
N HIS A 125 -7.21 19.97 -8.21
CA HIS A 125 -8.23 19.42 -7.31
C HIS A 125 -9.31 18.64 -8.07
N GLY A 126 -9.78 19.15 -9.21
CA GLY A 126 -10.77 18.46 -10.03
C GLY A 126 -10.23 17.15 -10.62
N LYS A 127 -8.96 17.10 -11.02
CA LYS A 127 -8.28 15.88 -11.47
C LYS A 127 -8.07 14.89 -10.33
N GLU A 128 -7.65 15.35 -9.14
CA GLU A 128 -7.48 14.48 -7.97
C GLU A 128 -8.81 13.88 -7.53
N ALA A 129 -9.89 14.67 -7.51
CA ALA A 129 -11.22 14.20 -7.17
C ALA A 129 -11.68 13.08 -8.12
N ARG A 130 -11.48 13.24 -9.43
CA ARG A 130 -11.78 12.19 -10.43
C ARG A 130 -10.91 10.96 -10.24
N ALA A 131 -9.60 11.13 -10.02
CA ALA A 131 -8.70 10.01 -9.76
C ALA A 131 -9.09 9.24 -8.49
N ARG A 132 -9.59 9.95 -7.47
CA ARG A 132 -10.12 9.36 -6.24
C ARG A 132 -11.43 8.61 -6.51
N GLU A 133 -12.36 9.17 -7.28
CA GLU A 133 -13.59 8.49 -7.69
C GLU A 133 -13.32 7.22 -8.51
N GLU A 134 -12.36 7.26 -9.43
CA GLU A 134 -11.95 6.10 -10.22
C GLU A 134 -11.26 5.03 -9.35
N TRP A 135 -10.50 5.45 -8.35
CA TRP A 135 -9.88 4.55 -7.38
C TRP A 135 -10.89 3.95 -6.40
N ASP A 136 -12.05 4.60 -6.19
CA ASP A 136 -13.02 4.20 -5.16
C ASP A 136 -14.28 3.51 -5.70
N PRO A 137 -14.36 2.17 -5.55
CA PRO A 137 -15.66 1.48 -5.49
C PRO A 137 -16.01 0.94 -4.08
N ARG A 138 -15.57 1.62 -3.00
CA ARG A 138 -15.54 1.24 -1.58
C ARG A 138 -14.18 0.66 -1.19
N LEU A 139 -13.35 1.51 -0.58
CA LEU A 139 -12.41 1.07 0.47
C LEU A 139 -13.08 -0.06 1.28
N ASN A 140 -12.53 -1.28 1.24
CA ASN A 140 -12.94 -2.42 2.08
C ASN A 140 -12.56 -2.18 3.55
N LEU A 141 -12.86 -0.99 4.07
CA LEU A 141 -12.61 -0.55 5.42
C LEU A 141 -13.97 -0.20 6.03
N PRO A 142 -14.24 -0.63 7.28
CA PRO A 142 -15.49 -0.32 7.96
C PRO A 142 -15.58 1.19 8.12
N ASP A 143 -16.51 1.79 7.38
CA ASP A 143 -17.15 3.10 7.57
C ASP A 143 -16.42 4.04 8.54
N ILE A 144 -15.32 4.62 8.09
CA ILE A 144 -14.70 5.75 8.77
C ILE A 144 -15.17 6.98 8.01
N HIS A 145 -16.27 7.58 8.48
CA HIS A 145 -16.82 8.86 8.02
C HIS A 145 -15.88 10.07 8.20
N ALA A 146 -14.55 9.87 8.20
CA ALA A 146 -13.60 10.95 8.25
C ALA A 146 -13.37 11.49 6.82
N PRO A 147 -13.36 12.83 6.62
CA PRO A 147 -12.93 13.39 5.36
C PRO A 147 -11.49 12.92 5.09
N LEU A 148 -11.31 12.20 3.98
CA LEU A 148 -9.99 11.77 3.54
C LEU A 148 -9.13 13.00 3.26
N PRO A 149 -7.86 13.04 3.70
CA PRO A 149 -6.98 14.17 3.45
C PRO A 149 -6.91 14.46 1.95
N GLN A 150 -6.97 15.73 1.57
CA GLN A 150 -6.55 16.19 0.25
C GLN A 150 -5.04 16.01 0.17
N TRP A 151 -4.55 15.41 -0.90
CA TRP A 151 -3.12 15.12 -1.06
C TRP A 151 -2.38 16.25 -1.76
N ILE A 152 -3.12 17.08 -2.51
CA ILE A 152 -2.65 18.33 -3.13
C ILE A 152 -3.10 19.51 -2.28
#